data_AF-A0A1S8TD95-F1
#
_entry.id   AF-A0A1S8TD95-F1
#
_cell.length_a   1.000
_cell.length_b   1.000
_cell.length_c   1.000
_cell.angle_alpha   90.00
_cell.angle_beta   90.00
_cell.angle_gamma   90.00
#
_symmetry.space_group_name_H-M   'P 1'
#
loop_
_entity.id
_entity.type
_entity.pdbx_description
1 polymer ?
#
loop_
_entity_poly.entity_id
_entity_poly.type
_entity_poly.pdbx_seq_one_letter_code
_entity_poly.pdbx_strand_id
1 'polypeptide(L)'
;MKTKDYFKILREIKDVSFATVDEDGHPQVRIIDVMIIENKKLYFVTARGKDFYKQLEEKQEVAITGVNKKYQTVRLNGKVKKLEKGWVDRVFDENLSMNNVYPGKSRYILEAFCLYEGHGEFFDLSVSPIFRESFSFGNCEIEKKGFIISEECIGCNSCAKDCPQQCITKGSPYVINQLNCLHCGLCFERCPVKAIKRI
;
A
#
# COMPACT_ATOMS: atom_id res chain seq x y z
N MET A 1 -14.72 -15.52 -1.08
CA MET A 1 -14.64 -14.07 -0.72
C MET A 1 -14.21 -13.30 -1.94
N LYS A 2 -14.98 -12.31 -2.42
CA LYS A 2 -14.52 -11.40 -3.48
C LYS A 2 -13.36 -10.59 -2.90
N THR A 3 -12.14 -10.74 -3.42
CA THR A 3 -11.01 -9.89 -3.03
C THR A 3 -11.43 -8.44 -3.22
N LYS A 4 -11.41 -7.64 -2.14
CA LYS A 4 -11.66 -6.20 -2.25
C LYS A 4 -10.56 -5.61 -3.13
N ASP A 5 -10.96 -4.86 -4.15
CA ASP A 5 -10.03 -4.21 -5.06
C ASP A 5 -9.61 -2.86 -4.49
N TYR A 6 -8.65 -2.87 -3.55
CA TYR A 6 -8.16 -1.69 -2.87
C TYR A 6 -7.54 -0.64 -3.81
N PHE A 7 -7.16 -1.03 -5.03
CA PHE A 7 -6.69 -0.10 -6.06
C PHE A 7 -7.79 0.88 -6.49
N LYS A 8 -9.06 0.47 -6.47
CA LYS A 8 -10.19 1.37 -6.80
C LYS A 8 -10.28 2.54 -5.83
N ILE A 9 -9.96 2.33 -4.55
CA ILE A 9 -9.92 3.41 -3.56
C ILE A 9 -8.86 4.44 -3.96
N LEU A 10 -7.67 4.01 -4.41
CA LEU A 10 -6.64 4.92 -4.89
C LEU A 10 -7.07 5.69 -6.15
N ARG A 11 -7.81 5.05 -7.06
CA ARG A 11 -8.38 5.74 -8.24
C ARG A 11 -9.48 6.74 -7.88
N GLU A 12 -10.31 6.43 -6.89
CA GLU A 12 -11.33 7.34 -6.37
C GLU A 12 -10.70 8.56 -5.68
N ILE A 13 -9.60 8.37 -4.95
CA ILE A 13 -8.79 9.47 -4.39
C ILE A 13 -8.15 10.27 -5.52
N LYS A 14 -7.72 9.58 -6.59
CA LYS A 14 -7.01 10.09 -7.77
C LYS A 14 -5.61 10.63 -7.44
N ASP A 15 -5.50 11.60 -6.56
CA ASP A 15 -4.25 12.29 -6.25
C ASP A 15 -3.64 11.68 -4.98
N VAL A 16 -2.62 10.84 -5.14
CA VAL A 16 -2.04 10.06 -4.02
C VAL A 16 -0.56 10.36 -3.85
N SER A 17 -0.03 10.12 -2.66
CA SER A 17 1.39 10.34 -2.37
C SER A 17 2.22 9.18 -2.91
N PHE A 18 3.23 9.48 -3.72
CA PHE A 18 4.24 8.55 -4.20
C PHE A 18 5.58 8.88 -3.56
N ALA A 19 6.22 7.87 -2.99
CA ALA A 19 7.58 7.93 -2.50
C ALA A 19 8.52 7.13 -3.41
N THR A 20 9.71 7.68 -3.59
CA THR A 20 10.85 7.10 -4.32
C THR A 20 12.12 7.42 -3.54
N VAL A 21 13.25 6.90 -3.99
CA VAL A 21 14.57 7.20 -3.43
C VAL A 21 15.43 7.78 -4.55
N ASP A 22 16.16 8.85 -4.27
CA ASP A 22 17.11 9.44 -5.23
C ASP A 22 18.46 8.71 -5.26
N GLU A 23 19.39 9.22 -6.07
CA GLU A 23 20.70 8.61 -6.29
C GLU A 23 21.58 8.60 -5.03
N ASP A 24 21.37 9.57 -4.14
CA ASP A 24 22.08 9.69 -2.86
C ASP A 24 21.42 8.86 -1.74
N GLY A 25 20.31 8.19 -2.04
CA GLY A 25 19.59 7.37 -1.07
C GLY A 25 18.59 8.15 -0.21
N HIS A 26 18.32 9.42 -0.52
CA HIS A 26 17.35 10.21 0.23
C HIS A 26 15.91 9.89 -0.21
N PRO A 27 14.98 9.76 0.76
CA PRO A 27 13.58 9.53 0.46
C PRO A 27 12.94 10.79 -0.11
N GLN A 28 12.20 10.63 -1.19
CA GLN A 28 11.51 11.70 -1.89
C GLN A 28 10.01 11.41 -1.92
N VAL A 29 9.16 12.43 -1.81
CA VAL A 29 7.70 12.27 -1.84
C VAL A 29 7.01 13.39 -2.64
N ARG A 30 5.95 13.04 -3.37
CA ARG A 30 5.11 13.99 -4.12
C ARG A 30 3.72 13.42 -4.39
N ILE A 31 2.79 14.28 -4.77
CA ILE A 31 1.45 13.86 -5.23
C ILE A 31 1.51 13.51 -6.72
N ILE A 32 0.92 12.37 -7.09
CA ILE A 32 0.79 11.89 -8.46
C ILE A 32 -0.63 11.37 -8.68
N ASP A 33 -1.23 11.76 -9.81
CA ASP A 33 -2.51 11.25 -10.27
C ASP A 33 -2.39 9.76 -10.66
N VAL A 34 -3.24 8.94 -10.04
CA VAL A 34 -3.53 7.57 -10.47
C VAL A 34 -4.37 7.64 -11.72
N MET A 35 -3.78 7.37 -12.89
CA MET A 35 -4.44 7.59 -14.18
C MET A 35 -5.44 6.50 -14.56
N ILE A 36 -5.07 5.23 -14.34
CA ILE A 36 -5.88 4.05 -14.69
C ILE A 36 -5.64 2.97 -13.64
N ILE A 37 -6.69 2.21 -13.31
CA ILE A 37 -6.61 0.95 -12.58
C ILE A 37 -7.23 -0.15 -13.44
N GLU A 38 -6.47 -1.20 -13.72
CA GLU A 38 -6.94 -2.34 -14.50
C GLU A 38 -6.21 -3.60 -14.06
N ASN A 39 -6.92 -4.72 -13.85
CA ASN A 39 -6.32 -6.02 -13.53
C ASN A 39 -5.33 -5.98 -12.34
N LYS A 40 -5.68 -5.25 -11.27
CA LYS A 40 -4.84 -5.01 -10.08
C LYS A 40 -3.49 -4.36 -10.39
N LYS A 41 -3.44 -3.54 -11.44
CA LYS A 41 -2.30 -2.71 -11.81
C LYS A 41 -2.69 -1.25 -11.74
N LEU A 42 -1.71 -0.42 -11.38
CA LEU A 42 -1.85 1.03 -11.29
C LEU A 42 -0.99 1.68 -12.35
N TYR A 43 -1.60 2.55 -13.15
CA TYR A 43 -0.92 3.28 -14.21
C TYR A 43 -0.86 4.76 -13.89
N PHE A 44 0.28 5.37 -14.16
CA PHE A 44 0.52 6.79 -13.95
C PHE A 44 1.49 7.30 -15.03
N VAL A 45 1.62 8.62 -15.13
CA VAL A 45 2.52 9.27 -16.09
C VAL A 45 3.38 10.32 -15.41
N THR A 46 4.58 10.55 -15.95
CA THR A 46 5.44 11.65 -15.52
C THR A 46 6.27 12.17 -16.70
N ALA A 47 6.66 13.45 -16.64
CA ALA A 47 7.47 14.06 -17.68
C ALA A 47 8.94 13.68 -17.54
N ARG A 48 9.63 13.46 -18.67
CA ARG A 48 11.05 13.06 -18.70
C ARG A 48 12.01 14.02 -17.98
N GLY A 49 11.64 15.29 -17.86
CA GLY A 49 12.47 16.31 -17.19
C GLY A 49 12.36 16.36 -15.67
N LYS A 50 11.54 15.51 -15.03
CA LYS A 50 11.35 15.51 -13.57
C LYS A 50 12.30 14.54 -12.88
N ASP A 51 12.76 14.87 -11.68
CA ASP A 51 13.55 13.95 -10.84
C ASP A 51 12.79 12.64 -10.57
N PHE A 52 11.47 12.72 -10.42
CA PHE A 52 10.63 11.54 -10.28
C PHE A 52 10.79 10.57 -11.47
N TYR A 53 10.93 11.06 -12.70
CA TYR A 53 11.21 10.20 -13.85
C TYR A 53 12.58 9.51 -13.73
N LYS A 54 13.64 10.27 -13.42
CA LYS A 54 14.99 9.74 -13.22
C LYS A 54 15.00 8.63 -12.15
N GLN A 55 14.37 8.90 -11.01
CA GLN A 55 14.27 7.97 -9.87
C GLN A 55 13.55 6.66 -10.25
N LEU A 56 12.49 6.73 -11.05
CA LEU A 56 11.75 5.56 -11.50
C LEU A 56 12.56 4.70 -12.47
N GLU A 57 13.29 5.32 -13.40
CA GLU A 57 14.13 4.58 -14.36
C GLU A 57 15.31 3.89 -13.65
N GLU A 58 15.86 4.50 -12.61
CA GLU A 58 17.00 3.97 -11.85
C GLU A 58 16.63 2.87 -10.87
N LYS A 59 15.56 3.05 -10.08
CA LYS A 59 15.21 2.13 -8.98
C LYS A 59 14.03 1.21 -9.30
N GLN A 60 13.15 1.61 -10.23
CA GLN A 60 11.96 0.85 -10.62
C GLN A 60 11.08 0.39 -9.45
N GLU A 61 11.09 1.13 -8.34
CA GLU A 61 10.29 0.85 -7.15
C GLU A 61 9.66 2.12 -6.60
N VAL A 62 8.45 1.98 -6.05
CA VAL A 62 7.71 3.07 -5.41
C VAL A 62 7.02 2.57 -4.15
N ALA A 63 6.79 3.50 -3.21
CA ALA A 63 5.76 3.34 -2.18
C ALA A 63 4.64 4.34 -2.44
N ILE A 64 3.38 3.92 -2.27
CA ILE A 64 2.20 4.75 -2.52
C ILE A 64 1.34 4.76 -1.27
N THR A 65 0.79 5.92 -0.91
CA THR A 65 -0.23 6.03 0.13
C THR A 65 -1.33 6.99 -0.26
N GLY A 66 -2.56 6.61 0.03
CA GLY A 66 -3.75 7.44 -0.15
C GLY A 66 -4.75 7.23 0.98
N VAL A 67 -5.49 8.28 1.31
CA VAL A 67 -6.59 8.25 2.27
C VAL A 67 -7.84 8.84 1.63
N ASN A 68 -8.99 8.16 1.78
CA ASN A 68 -10.26 8.65 1.25
C ASN A 68 -11.04 9.46 2.31
N LYS A 69 -12.19 10.02 1.92
CA LYS A 69 -13.05 10.81 2.83
C LYS A 69 -13.67 10.02 3.99
N LYS A 70 -13.59 8.69 3.96
CA LYS A 70 -14.01 7.78 5.04
C LYS A 70 -12.86 7.43 5.99
N TYR A 71 -11.70 8.09 5.86
CA TYR A 71 -10.48 7.80 6.61
C TYR A 71 -9.92 6.39 6.37
N GLN A 72 -10.29 5.76 5.24
CA GLN A 72 -9.73 4.50 4.82
C GLN A 72 -8.42 4.75 4.10
N THR A 73 -7.38 4.06 4.52
CA THR A 73 -6.02 4.20 4.00
C THR A 73 -5.66 2.99 3.17
N VAL A 74 -5.05 3.21 2.02
CA VAL A 74 -4.39 2.17 1.22
C VAL A 74 -2.93 2.54 1.07
N ARG A 75 -2.05 1.61 1.45
CA ARG A 75 -0.61 1.71 1.25
C ARG A 75 -0.15 0.59 0.34
N LEU A 76 0.75 0.91 -0.59
CA LEU A 76 1.37 -0.06 -1.50
C LEU A 76 2.88 0.14 -1.50
N ASN A 77 3.62 -0.94 -1.66
CA ASN A 77 5.02 -0.95 -2.01
C ASN A 77 5.19 -1.91 -3.18
N GLY A 78 5.88 -1.51 -4.23
CA GLY A 78 6.05 -2.40 -5.37
C GLY A 78 6.88 -1.88 -6.52
N LYS A 79 7.06 -2.78 -7.49
CA LYS A 79 7.86 -2.56 -8.69
C LYS A 79 7.04 -1.89 -9.77
N VAL A 80 7.68 -0.94 -10.43
CA VAL A 80 7.15 -0.22 -11.57
C VAL A 80 7.95 -0.53 -12.81
N LYS A 81 7.32 -0.47 -13.97
CA LYS A 81 8.01 -0.51 -15.25
C LYS A 81 7.50 0.57 -16.18
N LYS A 82 8.40 1.12 -16.98
CA LYS A 82 8.05 2.00 -18.08
C LYS A 82 7.29 1.22 -19.16
N LEU A 83 6.35 1.89 -19.81
CA LEU A 83 5.48 1.33 -20.83
C LEU A 83 5.82 1.88 -22.21
N GLU A 84 5.27 1.23 -23.24
CA GLU A 84 5.38 1.69 -24.62
C GLU A 84 4.66 3.04 -24.84
N LYS A 85 5.14 3.82 -25.81
CA LYS A 85 4.67 5.19 -26.06
C LYS A 85 3.16 5.33 -26.24
N GLY A 86 2.50 4.32 -26.84
CA GLY A 86 1.05 4.34 -27.07
C GLY A 86 0.21 4.38 -25.79
N TRP A 87 0.79 4.03 -24.63
CA TRP A 87 0.10 4.18 -23.34
C TRP A 87 -0.19 5.62 -22.97
N VAL A 88 0.61 6.59 -23.45
CA VAL A 88 0.35 8.00 -23.20
C VAL A 88 -0.96 8.42 -23.86
N ASP A 89 -1.21 7.98 -25.10
CA ASP A 89 -2.46 8.28 -25.79
C ASP A 89 -3.65 7.68 -25.03
N ARG A 90 -3.56 6.41 -24.63
CA ARG A 90 -4.60 5.74 -23.81
C ARG A 90 -4.89 6.49 -22.50
N VAL A 91 -3.85 6.93 -21.78
CA VAL A 91 -4.02 7.71 -20.54
C VAL A 91 -4.83 8.98 -20.80
N PHE A 92 -4.57 9.67 -21.91
CA PHE A 92 -5.28 10.90 -22.27
C PHE A 92 -6.72 10.66 -22.71
N ASP A 93 -7.00 9.54 -23.38
CA ASP A 93 -8.36 9.15 -23.76
C ASP A 93 -9.23 8.88 -22.51
N GLU A 94 -8.65 8.28 -21.46
CA GLU A 94 -9.34 8.01 -20.19
C GLU A 94 -9.32 9.21 -19.21
N ASN A 95 -8.48 10.23 -19.45
CA ASN A 95 -8.30 11.39 -18.56
C ASN A 95 -8.34 12.70 -19.35
N LEU A 96 -9.50 12.99 -19.97
CA LEU A 96 -9.67 14.10 -20.91
C LEU A 96 -9.23 15.47 -20.40
N SER A 97 -9.29 15.72 -19.08
CA SER A 97 -8.83 16.97 -18.46
C SER A 97 -7.34 17.26 -18.70
N MET A 98 -6.53 16.22 -18.93
CA MET A 98 -5.09 16.37 -19.19
C MET A 98 -4.80 17.08 -20.50
N ASN A 99 -5.72 17.08 -21.47
CA ASN A 99 -5.54 17.80 -22.74
C ASN A 99 -5.38 19.31 -22.53
N ASN A 100 -5.94 19.86 -21.44
CA ASN A 100 -5.77 21.28 -21.09
C ASN A 100 -4.40 21.57 -20.47
N VAL A 101 -3.81 20.59 -19.78
CA VAL A 101 -2.49 20.71 -19.15
C VAL A 101 -1.38 20.50 -20.18
N TYR A 102 -1.59 19.57 -21.10
CA TYR A 102 -0.65 19.21 -22.16
C TYR A 102 -1.31 19.37 -23.55
N PRO A 103 -1.43 20.60 -24.06
CA PRO A 103 -2.07 20.85 -25.35
C PRO A 103 -1.28 20.29 -26.53
N GLY A 104 -2.00 19.84 -27.57
CA GLY A 104 -1.43 19.37 -28.82
C GLY A 104 -0.50 18.15 -28.65
N LYS A 105 0.73 18.27 -29.15
CA LYS A 105 1.75 17.20 -29.07
C LYS A 105 2.61 17.27 -27.81
N SER A 106 2.39 18.22 -26.91
CA SER A 106 3.21 18.38 -25.71
C SER A 106 3.12 17.18 -24.77
N ARG A 107 2.00 16.44 -24.77
CA ARG A 107 1.81 15.21 -23.98
C ARG A 107 2.90 14.15 -24.19
N TYR A 108 3.57 14.14 -25.34
CA TYR A 108 4.64 13.18 -25.62
C TYR A 108 5.95 13.48 -24.88
N ILE A 109 5.99 14.52 -24.03
CA ILE A 109 7.02 14.66 -22.99
C ILE A 109 6.82 13.70 -21.81
N LEU A 110 5.61 13.18 -21.66
CA LEU A 110 5.24 12.22 -20.64
C LEU A 110 5.68 10.81 -21.05
N GLU A 111 6.01 10.01 -20.04
CA GLU A 111 6.22 8.58 -20.13
C GLU A 111 5.23 7.91 -19.18
N ALA A 112 4.68 6.77 -19.60
CA ALA A 112 3.73 6.00 -18.80
C ALA A 112 4.45 4.89 -18.04
N PHE A 113 4.00 4.66 -16.81
CA PHE A 113 4.53 3.64 -15.92
C PHE A 113 3.40 2.78 -15.36
N CYS A 114 3.72 1.54 -15.04
CA CYS A 114 2.80 0.57 -14.47
C CYS A 114 3.40 -0.03 -13.20
N LEU A 115 2.70 0.12 -12.07
CA LEU A 115 2.91 -0.69 -10.88
C LEU A 115 2.27 -2.06 -11.12
N TYR A 116 3.09 -3.10 -11.22
CA TYR A 116 2.64 -4.42 -11.70
C TYR A 116 2.83 -5.55 -10.69
N GLU A 117 3.67 -5.37 -9.68
CA GLU A 117 3.98 -6.37 -8.67
C GLU A 117 4.30 -5.69 -7.34
N GLY A 118 3.80 -6.24 -6.23
CA GLY A 118 4.08 -5.72 -4.90
C GLY A 118 3.10 -6.20 -3.85
N HIS A 119 3.13 -5.52 -2.71
CA HIS A 119 2.27 -5.78 -1.57
C HIS A 119 1.67 -4.47 -1.05
N GLY A 120 0.65 -4.59 -0.22
CA GLY A 120 -0.05 -3.45 0.34
C GLY A 120 -0.77 -3.77 1.64
N GLU A 121 -1.27 -2.71 2.25
CA GLU A 121 -2.08 -2.75 3.46
C GLU A 121 -3.28 -1.82 3.27
N PHE A 122 -4.48 -2.36 3.48
CA PHE A 122 -5.68 -1.57 3.69
C PHE A 122 -5.88 -1.38 5.19
N PHE A 123 -6.25 -0.18 5.60
CA PHE A 123 -6.51 0.14 7.00
C PHE A 123 -7.71 1.07 7.17
N ASP A 124 -8.65 0.67 8.01
CA ASP A 124 -9.87 1.39 8.33
C ASP A 124 -10.00 1.55 9.85
N LEU A 125 -9.69 2.76 10.33
CA LEU A 125 -9.84 3.17 11.72
C LEU A 125 -11.24 3.71 12.04
N SER A 126 -12.11 3.86 11.04
CA SER A 126 -13.46 4.42 11.23
C SER A 126 -14.46 3.42 11.79
N VAL A 127 -14.07 2.15 11.90
CA VAL A 127 -14.89 1.03 12.37
C VAL A 127 -14.36 0.46 13.69
N SER A 128 -15.25 -0.14 14.48
CA SER A 128 -14.91 -0.86 15.71
C SER A 128 -15.53 -2.27 15.67
N PRO A 129 -14.73 -3.35 15.78
CA PRO A 129 -13.26 -3.33 15.84
C PRO A 129 -12.65 -2.77 14.56
N ILE A 130 -11.44 -2.21 14.67
CA ILE A 130 -10.68 -1.71 13.50
C ILE A 130 -10.52 -2.81 12.45
N PHE A 131 -10.40 -2.42 11.18
CA PHE A 131 -10.15 -3.38 10.11
C PHE A 131 -8.84 -3.09 9.40
N ARG A 132 -8.00 -4.11 9.25
CA ARG A 132 -6.72 -4.08 8.55
C ARG A 132 -6.58 -5.33 7.71
N GLU A 133 -6.05 -5.21 6.50
CA GLU A 133 -5.77 -6.38 5.67
C GLU A 133 -4.51 -6.14 4.84
N SER A 134 -3.55 -7.05 4.95
CA SER A 134 -2.39 -7.10 4.05
C SER A 134 -2.74 -7.89 2.80
N PHE A 135 -2.28 -7.43 1.64
CA PHE A 135 -2.54 -8.08 0.37
C PHE A 135 -1.31 -8.01 -0.53
N SER A 136 -1.27 -8.85 -1.56
CA SER A 136 -0.26 -8.79 -2.62
C SER A 136 -0.89 -8.82 -4.01
N PHE A 137 -0.11 -8.45 -5.01
CA PHE A 137 -0.50 -8.44 -6.41
C PHE A 137 0.72 -8.72 -7.29
N GLY A 138 0.47 -9.23 -8.50
CA GLY A 138 1.54 -9.79 -9.35
C GLY A 138 2.13 -11.06 -8.74
N ASN A 139 3.42 -11.30 -8.95
CA ASN A 139 4.12 -12.47 -8.42
C ASN A 139 4.83 -12.13 -7.09
N CYS A 140 4.12 -11.51 -6.17
CA CYS A 140 4.63 -11.13 -4.85
C CYS A 140 3.87 -11.88 -3.75
N GLU A 141 4.58 -12.36 -2.74
CA GLU A 141 3.96 -12.92 -1.54
C GLU A 141 3.35 -11.82 -0.67
N ILE A 142 2.37 -12.19 0.16
CA ILE A 142 1.82 -11.26 1.14
C ILE A 142 2.90 -11.01 2.19
N GLU A 143 3.30 -9.74 2.32
CA GLU A 143 4.15 -9.31 3.43
C GLU A 143 3.35 -9.43 4.73
N LYS A 144 3.75 -10.39 5.56
CA LYS A 144 3.19 -10.55 6.90
C LYS A 144 3.71 -9.39 7.76
N LYS A 145 2.80 -8.83 8.56
CA LYS A 145 3.11 -7.77 9.51
C LYS A 145 2.39 -8.03 10.81
N GLY A 146 2.98 -7.55 11.90
CA GLY A 146 2.31 -7.49 13.20
C GLY A 146 2.94 -8.45 14.19
N PHE A 147 2.11 -9.25 14.85
CA PHE A 147 2.56 -10.10 15.94
C PHE A 147 1.90 -11.48 15.87
N ILE A 148 2.67 -12.52 16.20
CA ILE A 148 2.17 -13.88 16.43
C ILE A 148 2.51 -14.30 17.85
N ILE A 149 1.67 -15.18 18.40
CA ILE A 149 1.93 -15.85 19.67
C ILE A 149 2.43 -17.24 19.33
N SER A 150 3.60 -17.59 19.85
CA SER A 150 4.26 -18.87 19.57
C SER A 150 3.96 -19.92 20.65
N GLU A 151 4.44 -21.15 20.43
CA GLU A 151 4.18 -22.30 21.30
C GLU A 151 4.71 -22.15 22.73
N GLU A 152 5.62 -21.20 22.97
CA GLU A 152 6.11 -20.83 24.31
C GLU A 152 5.01 -20.15 25.18
N CYS A 153 3.80 -19.97 24.67
CA CYS A 153 2.67 -19.40 25.39
C CYS A 153 2.21 -20.28 26.57
N ILE A 154 2.30 -19.73 27.78
CA ILE A 154 1.84 -20.41 29.01
C ILE A 154 0.35 -20.18 29.33
N GLY A 155 -0.44 -19.60 28.41
CA GLY A 155 -1.89 -19.41 28.60
C GLY A 155 -2.31 -18.43 29.71
N CYS A 156 -1.42 -17.52 30.15
CA CYS A 156 -1.66 -16.60 31.28
C CYS A 156 -2.70 -15.49 31.04
N ASN A 157 -3.23 -15.35 29.82
CA ASN A 157 -4.28 -14.39 29.45
C ASN A 157 -3.92 -12.89 29.52
N SER A 158 -2.69 -12.49 29.87
CA SER A 158 -2.31 -11.07 29.96
C SER A 158 -2.46 -10.33 28.62
N CYS A 159 -1.96 -10.92 27.53
CA CYS A 159 -2.03 -10.31 26.20
C CYS A 159 -3.47 -10.00 25.75
N ALA A 160 -4.41 -10.92 26.00
CA ALA A 160 -5.81 -10.76 25.61
C ALA A 160 -6.53 -9.71 26.48
N LYS A 161 -6.27 -9.66 27.78
CA LYS A 161 -6.82 -8.64 28.69
C LYS A 161 -6.38 -7.23 28.30
N ASP A 162 -5.11 -7.10 27.91
CA ASP A 162 -4.52 -5.80 27.62
C ASP A 162 -4.75 -5.34 26.18
N CYS A 163 -5.23 -6.21 25.30
CA CYS A 163 -5.46 -5.87 23.90
C CYS A 163 -6.58 -4.81 23.79
N PRO A 164 -6.29 -3.60 23.29
CA PRO A 164 -7.30 -2.53 23.20
C PRO A 164 -8.42 -2.85 22.20
N GLN A 165 -8.14 -3.71 21.22
CA GLN A 165 -9.13 -4.18 20.23
C GLN A 165 -9.81 -5.49 20.63
N GLN A 166 -9.43 -6.07 21.78
CA GLN A 166 -9.89 -7.39 22.22
C GLN A 166 -9.79 -8.46 21.12
N CYS A 167 -8.76 -8.35 20.26
CA CYS A 167 -8.62 -9.17 19.07
C CYS A 167 -7.82 -10.47 19.32
N ILE A 168 -7.54 -10.82 20.58
CA ILE A 168 -6.77 -12.00 20.94
C ILE A 168 -7.69 -13.01 21.62
N THR A 169 -7.87 -14.17 21.00
CA THR A 169 -8.75 -15.23 21.48
C THR A 169 -7.95 -16.33 22.20
N LYS A 170 -8.62 -16.98 23.15
CA LYS A 170 -8.04 -18.09 23.91
C LYS A 170 -7.80 -19.29 23.00
N GLY A 171 -6.62 -19.89 23.13
CA GLY A 171 -6.19 -21.10 22.43
C GLY A 171 -4.90 -21.64 23.05
N SER A 172 -4.33 -22.69 22.45
CA SER A 172 -3.01 -23.23 22.81
C SER A 172 -2.12 -23.27 21.54
N PRO A 173 -1.38 -22.20 21.21
CA PRO A 173 -1.28 -20.92 21.93
C PRO A 173 -2.49 -19.99 21.69
N TYR A 174 -2.55 -18.87 22.43
CA TYR A 174 -3.51 -17.80 22.15
C TYR A 174 -3.37 -17.31 20.70
N VAL A 175 -4.44 -16.81 20.09
CA VAL A 175 -4.44 -16.42 18.66
C VAL A 175 -4.82 -14.96 18.49
N ILE A 176 -4.01 -14.21 17.75
CA ILE A 176 -4.29 -12.81 17.39
C ILE A 176 -5.05 -12.79 16.07
N ASN A 177 -6.26 -12.24 16.08
CA ASN A 177 -6.97 -11.89 14.85
C ASN A 177 -6.27 -10.69 14.18
N GLN A 178 -5.48 -10.97 13.14
CA GLN A 178 -4.69 -9.97 12.42
C GLN A 178 -5.57 -8.91 11.75
N LEU A 179 -6.81 -9.25 11.36
CA LEU A 179 -7.72 -8.29 10.72
C LEU A 179 -8.13 -7.15 11.65
N ASN A 180 -8.04 -7.39 12.96
CA ASN A 180 -8.48 -6.46 13.99
C ASN A 180 -7.31 -6.01 14.90
N CYS A 181 -6.07 -6.30 14.49
CA CYS A 181 -4.88 -5.94 15.25
C CYS A 181 -4.38 -4.53 14.86
N LEU A 182 -4.16 -3.67 15.86
CA LEU A 182 -3.54 -2.35 15.65
C LEU A 182 -2.04 -2.40 15.34
N HIS A 183 -1.41 -3.57 15.49
CA HIS A 183 0.05 -3.71 15.53
C HIS A 183 0.71 -2.80 16.59
N CYS A 184 0.00 -2.49 17.68
CA CYS A 184 0.49 -1.58 18.73
C CYS A 184 1.63 -2.15 19.59
N GLY A 185 1.81 -3.48 19.62
CA GLY A 185 2.88 -4.12 20.39
C GLY A 185 2.64 -4.29 21.89
N LEU A 186 1.49 -3.84 22.42
CA LEU A 186 1.23 -3.94 23.87
C LEU A 186 1.28 -5.39 24.39
N CYS A 187 0.75 -6.35 23.63
CA CYS A 187 0.86 -7.77 23.98
C CYS A 187 2.32 -8.23 24.03
N PHE A 188 3.13 -7.81 23.05
CA PHE A 188 4.54 -8.15 22.94
C PHE A 188 5.35 -7.65 24.14
N GLU A 189 5.13 -6.41 24.55
CA GLU A 189 5.81 -5.80 25.70
C GLU A 189 5.43 -6.46 27.03
N ARG A 190 4.17 -6.89 27.18
CA ARG A 190 3.65 -7.40 28.46
C ARG A 190 3.76 -8.92 28.64
N CYS A 191 4.15 -9.66 27.60
CA CYS A 191 4.22 -11.11 27.70
C CYS A 191 5.33 -11.54 28.68
N PRO A 192 5.01 -12.16 29.83
CA PRO A 192 6.01 -12.46 30.87
C PRO A 192 7.03 -13.51 30.43
N VAL A 193 6.68 -14.34 29.44
CA VAL A 193 7.51 -15.40 28.88
C VAL A 193 8.03 -15.07 27.48
N LYS A 194 7.82 -13.84 26.99
CA LYS A 194 8.26 -13.38 25.65
C LYS A 194 7.83 -14.30 24.49
N ALA A 195 6.67 -14.95 24.62
CA ALA A 195 6.10 -15.85 23.62
C ALA A 195 5.44 -15.12 22.43
N ILE A 196 5.67 -13.82 22.27
CA ILE A 196 5.10 -13.03 21.18
C ILE A 196 6.23 -12.57 20.28
N LYS A 197 6.10 -12.81 18.97
CA LYS A 197 7.14 -12.52 17.98
C LYS A 197 6.58 -11.54 16.96
N ARG A 198 7.39 -10.54 16.59
CA ARG A 198 7.07 -9.63 15.48
C ARG A 198 7.25 -10.40 14.17
N ILE A 199 6.28 -10.26 13.27
CA ILE A 199 6.31 -10.82 11.91
C ILE A 199 6.20 -9.72 10.88
#